data_AF-A0A2R7KES7-F1
#
_entry.id   AF-A0A2R7KES7-F1
#
_cell.length_a   1.000
_cell.length_b   1.000
_cell.length_c   1.000
_cell.angle_alpha   90.00
_cell.angle_beta   90.00
_cell.angle_gamma   90.00
#
_symmetry.space_group_name_H-M   'P 1'
#
loop_
_entity.id
_entity.type
_entity.pdbx_description
1 polymer ?
#
loop_
_entity_poly.entity_id
_entity_poly.type
_entity_poly.pdbx_seq_one_letter_code
_entity_poly.pdbx_strand_id
1 'polypeptide(L)'
;MAGVKYSPERLEKMRRLRRARREFKIMPLFAYENMCALYPAYSYEDFLQDLQIKNKKKKKVGKCPLVKYGRYSRIHDLMVKFSLTQDFSLVSQAMKLKKRITHPYKVVAKTPSGYMEFVFSALTPVREIEMLVKKINSCDTSAKVLKVVAEFQKSSHLN
;
A
#
# COMPACT_ATOMS: atom_id res chain seq x y z
N MET A 1 -8.00 11.26 24.85
CA MET A 1 -8.29 9.91 24.30
C MET A 1 -8.29 8.91 25.45
N ALA A 2 -9.46 8.48 25.92
CA ALA A 2 -9.54 7.47 26.97
C ALA A 2 -9.11 6.12 26.38
N GLY A 3 -7.95 5.61 26.79
CA GLY A 3 -7.48 4.29 26.40
C GLY A 3 -8.50 3.22 26.81
N VAL A 4 -8.62 2.16 26.01
CA VAL A 4 -9.52 1.03 26.29
C VAL A 4 -9.23 0.51 27.70
N LYS A 5 -10.19 0.67 28.62
CA LYS A 5 -10.08 0.15 30.00
C LYS A 5 -10.18 -1.37 29.93
N TYR A 6 -9.10 -2.07 30.25
CA TYR A 6 -9.12 -3.52 30.38
C TYR A 6 -9.83 -3.93 31.67
N SER A 7 -10.57 -5.05 31.64
CA SER A 7 -11.12 -5.64 32.87
C SER A 7 -9.99 -6.08 33.82
N PRO A 8 -10.21 -6.07 35.14
CA PRO A 8 -9.21 -6.47 36.13
C PRO A 8 -8.68 -7.89 35.88
N GLU A 9 -9.56 -8.83 35.55
CA GLU A 9 -9.20 -10.21 35.18
C GLU A 9 -8.26 -10.28 33.97
N ARG A 10 -8.51 -9.44 32.96
CA ARG A 10 -7.70 -9.39 31.74
C ARG A 10 -6.33 -8.79 32.03
N LEU A 11 -6.25 -7.80 32.92
CA LEU A 11 -4.97 -7.25 33.38
C LEU A 11 -4.15 -8.29 34.13
N GLU A 12 -4.79 -9.06 35.01
CA GLU A 12 -4.10 -10.08 35.79
C GLU A 12 -3.57 -11.21 34.91
N LYS A 13 -4.38 -11.68 33.94
CA LYS A 13 -3.92 -12.64 32.92
C LYS A 13 -2.71 -12.12 32.13
N MET A 14 -2.71 -10.84 31.75
CA MET A 14 -1.58 -10.23 31.03
C MET A 14 -0.32 -10.13 31.91
N ARG A 15 -0.46 -9.85 33.21
CA ARG A 15 0.66 -9.80 34.16
C ARG A 15 1.26 -11.19 34.38
N ARG A 16 0.41 -12.18 34.66
CA ARG A 16 0.79 -13.59 34.82
C ARG A 16 1.58 -14.11 33.62
N LEU A 17 1.07 -13.90 32.40
CA LEU A 17 1.73 -14.31 31.17
C LEU A 17 3.12 -13.66 30.99
N ARG A 18 3.25 -12.36 31.30
CA ARG A 18 4.55 -11.68 31.23
C ARG A 18 5.53 -12.23 32.26
N ARG A 19 5.05 -12.56 33.46
CA ARG A 19 5.86 -13.14 34.53
C ARG A 19 6.36 -14.53 34.13
N ALA A 20 5.48 -15.42 33.70
CA ALA A 20 5.83 -16.78 33.26
C ALA A 20 6.94 -16.76 32.19
N ARG A 21 6.82 -15.90 31.18
CA ARG A 21 7.83 -15.75 30.13
C ARG A 21 9.15 -15.17 30.63
N ARG A 22 9.09 -14.29 31.63
CA ARG A 22 10.30 -13.70 32.23
C ARG A 22 11.04 -14.73 33.06
N GLU A 23 10.33 -15.45 33.93
CA GLU A 23 10.90 -16.55 34.73
C GLU A 23 11.50 -17.61 33.82
N PHE A 24 10.78 -18.04 32.78
CA PHE A 24 11.29 -19.00 31.80
C PHE A 24 12.53 -18.51 31.05
N LYS A 25 12.65 -17.20 30.80
CA LYS A 25 13.84 -16.63 30.17
C LYS A 25 15.04 -16.57 31.11
N ILE A 26 14.82 -16.35 32.41
CA ILE A 26 15.89 -16.22 33.41
C ILE A 26 16.35 -17.59 33.89
N MET A 27 15.41 -18.45 34.26
CA MET A 27 15.67 -19.74 34.90
C MET A 27 14.66 -20.79 34.44
N PRO A 28 14.82 -21.36 33.22
CA PRO A 28 13.83 -22.24 32.60
C PRO A 28 13.42 -23.44 33.46
N LEU A 29 14.38 -24.07 34.13
CA LEU A 29 14.19 -25.29 34.93
C LEU A 29 13.25 -25.08 36.13
N PHE A 30 13.38 -23.93 36.81
CA PHE A 30 12.61 -23.62 38.03
C PHE A 30 11.44 -22.65 37.75
N ALA A 31 11.25 -22.23 36.50
CA ALA A 31 10.26 -21.22 36.15
C ALA A 31 8.83 -21.61 36.51
N TYR A 32 8.48 -22.90 36.45
CA TYR A 32 7.17 -23.38 36.86
C TYR A 32 6.97 -23.28 38.38
N GLU A 33 7.93 -23.79 39.16
CA GLU A 33 7.88 -23.75 40.64
C GLU A 33 7.82 -22.30 41.14
N ASN A 34 8.61 -21.40 40.54
CA ASN A 34 8.59 -19.97 40.84
C ASN A 34 7.22 -19.34 40.54
N MET A 35 6.54 -19.80 39.48
CA MET A 35 5.20 -19.34 39.17
C MET A 35 4.16 -19.88 40.18
N CYS A 36 4.27 -21.14 40.62
CA CYS A 36 3.41 -21.70 41.66
C CYS A 36 3.59 -20.99 43.01
N ALA A 37 4.80 -20.56 43.35
CA ALA A 37 5.08 -19.79 44.55
C ALA A 37 4.37 -18.42 44.55
N LEU A 38 4.24 -17.80 43.37
CA LEU A 38 3.55 -16.50 43.21
C LEU A 38 2.04 -16.64 43.01
N TYR A 39 1.61 -17.76 42.42
CA TYR A 39 0.23 -18.04 42.05
C TYR A 39 -0.16 -19.44 42.53
N PRO A 40 -0.75 -19.57 43.74
CA PRO A 40 -1.00 -20.88 44.36
C PRO A 40 -1.92 -21.81 43.56
N ALA A 41 -2.81 -21.26 42.74
CA ALA A 41 -3.73 -22.02 41.88
C ALA A 41 -3.19 -22.22 40.44
N TYR A 42 -1.91 -21.92 40.19
CA TYR A 42 -1.33 -22.00 38.85
C TYR A 42 -0.99 -23.43 38.48
N SER A 43 -1.68 -23.94 37.46
CA SER A 43 -1.49 -25.29 36.96
C SER A 43 -0.31 -25.38 35.97
N TYR A 44 0.22 -26.59 35.79
CA TYR A 44 1.22 -26.85 34.77
C TYR A 44 0.69 -26.59 33.35
N GLU A 45 -0.60 -26.84 33.12
CA GLU A 45 -1.27 -26.55 31.84
C GLU A 45 -1.30 -25.04 31.55
N ASP A 46 -1.58 -24.20 32.56
CA ASP A 46 -1.52 -22.74 32.43
C ASP A 46 -0.10 -22.27 32.06
N PHE A 47 0.93 -22.88 32.66
CA PHE A 47 2.32 -22.55 32.37
C PHE A 47 2.69 -22.81 30.91
N LEU A 48 2.36 -24.01 30.41
CA LEU A 48 2.57 -24.35 29.00
C LEU A 48 1.79 -23.41 28.07
N GLN A 49 0.53 -23.08 28.42
CA GLN A 49 -0.29 -22.18 27.62
C GLN A 49 0.28 -20.75 27.56
N ASP A 50 0.81 -20.23 28.68
CA ASP A 50 1.39 -18.88 28.75
C ASP A 50 2.72 -18.78 27.98
N LEU A 51 3.48 -19.88 27.91
CA LEU A 51 4.73 -19.99 27.13
C LEU A 51 4.50 -20.16 25.62
N GLN A 52 3.35 -20.68 25.18
CA GLN A 52 3.08 -20.85 23.76
C GLN A 52 3.23 -19.52 22.99
N ILE A 53 4.11 -19.54 21.98
CA ILE A 53 4.28 -18.41 21.06
C ILE A 53 3.07 -18.41 20.12
N LYS A 54 2.08 -17.57 20.41
CA LYS A 54 1.01 -17.28 19.46
C LYS A 54 1.60 -16.42 18.34
N ASN A 55 1.96 -17.06 17.23
CA ASN A 55 2.28 -16.36 15.99
C ASN A 55 1.07 -15.51 15.60
N LYS A 56 1.19 -14.18 15.73
CA LYS A 56 0.17 -13.27 15.22
C LYS A 56 0.02 -13.58 13.73
N LYS A 57 -1.21 -13.85 13.27
CA LYS A 57 -1.47 -14.03 11.83
C LYS A 57 -0.88 -12.83 11.09
N LYS A 58 -0.02 -13.09 10.10
CA LYS A 58 0.54 -12.02 9.26
C LYS A 58 -0.63 -11.20 8.73
N LYS A 59 -0.66 -9.89 9.02
CA LYS A 59 -1.66 -9.00 8.42
C LYS A 59 -1.49 -9.11 6.91
N LYS A 60 -2.55 -9.46 6.18
CA LYS A 60 -2.54 -9.38 4.72
C LYS A 60 -2.37 -7.89 4.38
N VAL A 61 -1.16 -7.48 4.00
CA VAL A 61 -0.96 -6.18 3.36
C VAL A 61 -1.67 -6.30 2.02
N GLY A 62 -2.79 -5.60 1.85
CA GLY A 62 -3.51 -5.58 0.57
C GLY A 62 -2.53 -5.23 -0.54
N LYS A 63 -2.66 -5.86 -1.71
CA LYS A 63 -1.87 -5.48 -2.89
C LYS A 63 -2.03 -3.96 -3.07
N CYS A 64 -0.95 -3.20 -2.94
CA CYS A 64 -1.03 -1.76 -3.13
C CYS A 64 -1.42 -1.51 -4.59
N PRO A 65 -2.59 -0.88 -4.87
CA PRO A 65 -3.03 -0.58 -6.22
C PRO A 65 -1.90 0.06 -7.04
N LEU A 66 -1.13 0.95 -6.43
CA LEU A 66 -0.02 1.68 -7.07
C LEU A 66 1.06 0.79 -7.69
N VAL A 67 1.21 -0.47 -7.25
CA VAL A 67 2.16 -1.44 -7.84
C VAL A 67 1.61 -2.06 -9.12
N LYS A 68 0.29 -2.01 -9.35
CA LYS A 68 -0.39 -2.58 -10.53
C LYS A 68 -0.76 -1.54 -11.60
N TYR A 69 -0.73 -0.23 -11.30
CA TYR A 69 -1.37 0.78 -12.15
C TYR A 69 -0.42 1.83 -12.76
N GLY A 70 -0.79 2.28 -13.97
CA GLY A 70 -0.34 3.50 -14.62
C GLY A 70 1.17 3.65 -14.79
N ARG A 71 1.72 4.66 -14.10
CA ARG A 71 3.12 5.10 -14.24
C ARG A 71 4.12 4.04 -13.81
N TYR A 72 3.74 3.17 -12.88
CA TYR A 72 4.61 2.09 -12.41
C TYR A 72 4.93 1.10 -13.55
N SER A 73 3.93 0.73 -14.35
CA SER A 73 4.14 -0.13 -15.52
C SER A 73 5.09 0.53 -16.52
N ARG A 74 4.94 1.83 -16.81
CA ARG A 74 5.88 2.53 -17.70
C ARG A 74 7.29 2.62 -17.11
N ILE A 75 7.43 2.84 -15.80
CA ILE A 75 8.73 2.80 -15.13
C ILE A 75 9.39 1.44 -15.31
N HIS A 76 8.65 0.35 -15.10
CA HIS A 76 9.16 -1.00 -15.32
C HIS A 76 9.61 -1.20 -16.78
N ASP A 77 8.77 -0.84 -17.76
CA ASP A 77 9.12 -0.91 -19.19
C ASP A 77 10.42 -0.13 -19.51
N LEU A 78 10.61 1.04 -18.92
CA LEU A 78 11.82 1.86 -19.09
C LEU A 78 13.06 1.20 -18.46
N MET A 79 12.91 0.59 -17.28
CA MET A 79 14.00 -0.11 -16.60
C MET A 79 14.44 -1.37 -17.38
N VAL A 80 13.48 -2.11 -17.95
CA VAL A 80 13.77 -3.26 -18.83
C VAL A 80 14.49 -2.81 -20.10
N LYS A 81 14.06 -1.70 -20.71
CA LYS A 81 14.78 -1.14 -21.87
C LYS A 81 16.19 -0.71 -21.50
N PHE A 82 16.35 -0.03 -20.37
CA PHE A 82 17.66 0.38 -19.88
C PHE A 82 18.60 -0.81 -19.66
N SER A 83 18.14 -1.93 -19.09
CA SER A 83 19.00 -3.10 -18.92
C SER A 83 19.54 -3.66 -20.25
N LEU A 84 18.80 -3.44 -21.35
CA LEU A 84 19.19 -3.86 -22.69
C LEU A 84 20.05 -2.82 -23.42
N THR A 85 19.72 -1.53 -23.32
CA THR A 85 20.35 -0.47 -24.12
C THR A 85 21.44 0.31 -23.37
N GLN A 86 21.47 0.23 -22.05
CA GLN A 86 22.32 1.05 -21.16
C GLN A 86 22.17 2.57 -21.37
N ASP A 87 21.04 3.01 -21.94
CA ASP A 87 20.75 4.43 -22.15
C ASP A 87 20.20 5.10 -20.87
N PHE A 88 21.02 5.95 -20.25
CA PHE A 88 20.67 6.71 -19.05
C PHE A 88 19.50 7.69 -19.24
N SER A 89 19.15 8.05 -20.47
CA SER A 89 17.97 8.89 -20.75
C SER A 89 16.69 8.22 -20.23
N LEU A 90 16.61 6.88 -20.34
CA LEU A 90 15.47 6.07 -19.88
C LEU A 90 15.36 6.08 -18.36
N VAL A 91 16.49 6.03 -17.65
CA VAL A 91 16.55 6.13 -16.18
C VAL A 91 16.07 7.50 -15.72
N SER A 92 16.50 8.57 -16.40
CA SER A 92 16.04 9.93 -16.10
C SER A 92 14.52 10.07 -16.26
N GLN A 93 13.96 9.50 -17.33
CA GLN A 93 12.50 9.45 -17.54
C GLN A 93 11.79 8.65 -16.44
N ALA A 94 12.30 7.47 -16.08
CA ALA A 94 11.75 6.65 -15.02
C ALA A 94 11.74 7.38 -13.66
N MET A 95 12.83 8.09 -13.34
CA MET A 95 12.94 8.89 -12.11
C MET A 95 11.93 10.05 -12.08
N LYS A 96 11.70 10.72 -13.22
CA LYS A 96 10.65 11.76 -13.33
C LYS A 96 9.27 11.18 -13.08
N LEU A 97 8.95 10.01 -13.65
CA LEU A 97 7.68 9.33 -13.42
C LEU A 97 7.51 8.88 -11.96
N LYS A 98 8.59 8.38 -11.34
CA LYS A 98 8.59 7.93 -9.93
C LYS A 98 8.22 9.06 -8.98
N LYS A 99 8.76 10.27 -9.19
CA LYS A 99 8.42 11.45 -8.38
C LYS A 99 6.93 11.82 -8.43
N ARG A 100 6.23 11.46 -9.51
CA ARG A 100 4.82 11.82 -9.77
C ARG A 100 3.88 10.62 -9.71
N ILE A 101 4.27 9.53 -9.07
CA ILE A 101 3.55 8.25 -9.18
C ILE A 101 2.09 8.34 -8.69
N THR A 102 1.85 9.08 -7.59
CA THR A 102 0.55 9.30 -6.98
C THR A 102 -0.19 10.53 -7.50
N HIS A 103 0.45 11.36 -8.32
CA HIS A 103 -0.15 12.63 -8.75
C HIS A 103 -1.18 12.38 -9.85
N PRO A 104 -2.34 13.07 -9.87
CA PRO A 104 -3.27 12.95 -10.98
C PRO A 104 -2.62 13.38 -12.30
N TYR A 105 -3.09 12.83 -13.42
CA TYR A 105 -2.67 13.33 -14.74
C TYR A 105 -3.38 14.64 -15.02
N LYS A 106 -2.64 15.63 -15.51
CA LYS A 106 -3.17 16.88 -16.03
C LYS A 106 -2.95 16.89 -17.53
N VAL A 107 -4.03 16.89 -18.30
CA VAL A 107 -4.00 16.96 -19.76
C VAL A 107 -4.52 18.33 -20.16
N VAL A 108 -3.69 19.09 -20.87
CA VAL A 108 -4.04 20.41 -21.38
C VAL A 108 -4.24 20.30 -22.89
N ALA A 109 -5.43 20.63 -23.37
CA ALA A 109 -5.74 20.75 -24.78
C ALA A 109 -5.65 22.22 -25.19
N LYS A 110 -4.93 22.51 -26.27
CA LYS A 110 -4.87 23.84 -26.88
C LYS A 110 -5.75 23.83 -28.12
N THR A 111 -6.76 24.69 -28.15
CA THR A 111 -7.65 24.90 -29.29
C THR A 111 -7.58 26.37 -29.73
N PRO A 112 -8.07 26.72 -30.93
CA PRO A 112 -8.16 28.13 -31.35
C PRO A 112 -8.96 29.00 -30.37
N SER A 113 -9.92 28.40 -29.66
CA SER A 113 -10.75 29.04 -28.65
C SER A 113 -10.10 29.18 -27.26
N GLY A 114 -8.86 28.72 -27.08
CA GLY A 114 -8.13 28.81 -25.80
C GLY A 114 -7.57 27.50 -25.29
N TYR A 115 -7.40 27.39 -23.97
CA TYR A 115 -6.86 26.21 -23.29
C TYR A 115 -7.94 25.51 -22.47
N MET A 116 -7.93 24.18 -22.46
CA MET A 116 -8.81 23.36 -21.63
C MET A 116 -7.96 22.38 -20.80
N GLU A 117 -8.13 22.39 -19.48
CA GLU A 117 -7.43 21.45 -18.57
C GLU A 117 -8.38 20.34 -18.11
N PHE A 118 -7.90 19.10 -18.20
CA PHE A 118 -8.60 17.91 -17.74
C PHE A 118 -7.73 17.15 -16.74
N VAL A 119 -8.36 16.69 -15.65
CA VAL A 119 -7.68 15.97 -14.57
C VAL A 119 -8.15 14.51 -14.55
N PHE A 120 -7.20 13.57 -14.59
CA PHE A 120 -7.48 12.13 -14.53
C PHE A 120 -6.79 11.47 -13.33
N SER A 121 -7.37 10.38 -12.85
CA SER A 121 -6.83 9.61 -11.72
C SER A 121 -5.41 9.13 -11.98
N ALA A 122 -4.57 9.13 -10.95
CA ALA A 122 -3.22 8.54 -11.01
C ALA A 122 -3.23 7.03 -11.32
N LEU A 123 -4.38 6.38 -11.09
CA LEU A 123 -4.58 4.95 -11.33
C LEU A 123 -4.86 4.63 -12.81
N THR A 124 -5.21 5.63 -13.63
CA THR A 124 -5.44 5.41 -15.05
C THR A 124 -4.13 4.94 -15.73
N PRO A 125 -4.18 3.89 -16.57
CA PRO A 125 -3.04 3.42 -17.34
C PRO A 125 -2.38 4.53 -18.17
N VAL A 126 -1.04 4.66 -18.11
CA VAL A 126 -0.32 5.71 -18.87
C VAL A 126 -0.58 5.59 -20.37
N ARG A 127 -0.66 4.35 -20.89
CA ARG A 127 -0.90 4.10 -22.31
C ARG A 127 -2.24 4.67 -22.78
N GLU A 128 -3.27 4.57 -21.95
CA GLU A 128 -4.60 5.14 -22.23
C GLU A 128 -4.55 6.67 -22.26
N ILE A 129 -3.87 7.29 -21.29
CA ILE A 129 -3.66 8.74 -21.27
C ILE A 129 -2.88 9.21 -22.50
N GLU A 130 -1.83 8.49 -22.92
CA GLU A 130 -1.07 8.82 -24.13
C GLU A 130 -1.93 8.71 -25.40
N MET A 131 -2.78 7.68 -25.50
CA MET A 131 -3.73 7.56 -26.60
C MET A 131 -4.76 8.70 -26.61
N LEU A 132 -5.26 9.08 -25.43
CA LEU A 132 -6.15 10.23 -25.29
C LEU A 132 -5.48 11.51 -25.76
N VAL A 133 -4.25 11.79 -25.31
CA VAL A 133 -3.48 12.98 -25.73
C VAL A 133 -3.26 13.00 -27.24
N LYS A 134 -2.94 11.85 -27.86
CA LYS A 134 -2.82 11.75 -29.33
C LYS A 134 -4.13 12.08 -30.04
N LYS A 135 -5.27 11.58 -29.54
CA LYS A 135 -6.61 11.89 -30.09
C LYS A 135 -6.96 13.38 -29.93
N ILE A 136 -6.69 13.96 -28.77
CA ILE A 136 -6.91 15.38 -28.50
C ILE A 136 -6.07 16.24 -29.46
N ASN A 137 -4.80 15.90 -29.69
CA ASN A 137 -3.94 16.63 -30.62
C ASN A 137 -4.45 16.61 -32.08
N SER A 138 -5.28 15.63 -32.45
CA SER A 138 -5.92 15.58 -33.77
C SER A 138 -7.26 16.34 -33.86
N CYS A 139 -7.69 16.98 -32.78
CA CYS A 139 -8.95 17.72 -32.74
C CYS A 139 -8.73 19.22 -32.89
N ASP A 140 -9.38 19.84 -33.87
CA ASP A 140 -9.24 21.29 -34.13
C ASP A 140 -10.21 22.16 -33.33
N THR A 141 -11.31 21.58 -32.84
CA THR A 141 -12.39 22.31 -32.16
C THR A 141 -12.59 21.85 -30.72
N SER A 142 -12.91 22.80 -29.84
CA SER A 142 -13.23 22.54 -28.42
C SER A 142 -14.36 21.52 -28.25
N ALA A 143 -15.37 21.56 -29.12
CA ALA A 143 -16.47 20.60 -29.10
C ALA A 143 -16.01 19.15 -29.38
N LYS A 144 -15.06 18.94 -30.30
CA LYS A 144 -14.49 17.61 -30.58
C LYS A 144 -13.67 17.12 -29.38
N VAL A 145 -12.85 17.99 -28.80
CA VAL A 145 -12.06 17.68 -27.60
C VAL A 145 -12.96 17.22 -26.45
N LEU A 146 -14.05 17.97 -26.17
CA LEU A 146 -15.02 17.61 -25.12
C LEU A 146 -15.68 16.25 -25.37
N LYS A 147 -16.05 15.93 -26.61
CA LYS A 147 -16.62 14.61 -26.96
C LYS A 147 -15.64 13.49 -26.68
N VAL A 148 -14.39 13.63 -27.13
CA VAL A 148 -13.33 12.61 -26.92
C VAL A 148 -13.05 12.40 -25.43
N VAL A 149 -13.00 13.47 -24.64
CA VAL A 149 -12.80 13.37 -23.19
C VAL A 149 -14.00 12.72 -22.50
N ALA A 150 -15.23 13.05 -22.91
CA ALA A 150 -16.44 12.45 -22.35
C ALA A 150 -16.54 10.94 -22.66
N GLU A 151 -16.18 10.52 -23.88
CA GLU A 151 -16.07 9.11 -24.26
C GLU A 151 -15.03 8.38 -23.40
N PHE A 152 -13.86 9.01 -23.22
CA PHE A 152 -12.81 8.45 -22.38
C PHE A 152 -13.29 8.27 -20.93
N GLN A 153 -13.93 9.27 -20.34
CA GLN A 153 -14.47 9.19 -18.98
C GLN A 153 -15.47 8.03 -18.82
N LYS A 154 -16.40 7.88 -19.76
CA LYS A 154 -17.35 6.75 -19.77
C LYS A 154 -16.65 5.39 -19.80
N SER A 155 -15.61 5.24 -20.62
CA SER A 155 -14.84 3.99 -20.70
C SER A 155 -13.96 3.73 -19.47
N SER A 156 -13.47 4.80 -18.81
CA SER A 156 -12.51 4.70 -17.71
C SER A 156 -13.12 4.24 -16.38
N HIS A 157 -14.44 4.40 -16.19
CA HIS A 157 -15.15 3.96 -14.99
C HIS A 157 -15.51 2.46 -14.97
N LEU A 158 -15.34 1.76 -16.10
CA LEU A 158 -15.70 0.34 -16.25
C LEU A 158 -14.60 -0.64 -15.82
N ASN A 159 -13.43 -0.15 -15.37
CA ASN A 159 -12.23 -0.96 -15.06
C ASN A 159 -11.74 -0.81 -13.62
#